data_AF-A0A0F9H332-F1
#
_entry.id   AF-A0A0F9H332-F1
#
_cell.length_a   1.000
_cell.length_b   1.000
_cell.length_c   1.000
_cell.angle_alpha   90.00
_cell.angle_beta   90.00
_cell.angle_gamma   90.00
#
_symmetry.space_group_name_H-M   'P 1'
#
loop_
_entity.id
_entity.type
_entity.pdbx_description
1 polymer ?
#
loop_
_entity_poly.entity_id
_entity_poly.type
_entity_poly.pdbx_seq_one_letter_code
_entity_poly.pdbx_strand_id
1 'polypeptide(L)'
;MAKNKISSVGTKFLFGHQQVQILEALNLYGNSFLSDIKQYQLLSKCSNGSLIGTINTLMSRKFINRVKKINPDAKLRVNSNQFWYFLTKQGKEALKSFKNGEYRIKNAPSINKKKERIKIGKNQFVMLNILKEKPLFLTELFPQVKYLNSNIGRIRDGLLRLVKSGILTRKKEFDPNSPPKVKYRNKFSISNKGKILLEKIKKD
;
A
#
# COMPACT_ATOMS: atom_id res chain seq x y z
N MET A 1 44.62 29.02 -23.22
CA MET A 1 44.20 27.63 -22.91
C MET A 1 42.80 27.64 -22.31
N ALA A 2 41.77 27.48 -23.14
CA ALA A 2 40.41 27.30 -22.65
C ALA A 2 40.27 25.86 -22.15
N LYS A 3 40.03 25.68 -20.84
CA LYS A 3 39.68 24.39 -20.27
C LYS A 3 38.40 23.90 -20.96
N ASN A 4 38.48 22.77 -21.64
CA ASN A 4 37.33 22.08 -22.21
C ASN A 4 36.31 21.78 -21.12
N LYS A 5 35.28 22.64 -21.03
CA LYS A 5 34.08 22.41 -20.25
C LYS A 5 33.29 21.40 -21.06
N ILE A 6 33.43 20.11 -20.76
CA ILE A 6 32.62 19.05 -21.38
C ILE A 6 31.17 19.36 -20.99
N SER A 7 30.48 20.03 -21.90
CA SER A 7 29.05 20.24 -21.92
C SER A 7 28.38 18.90 -22.19
N SER A 8 28.29 18.04 -21.18
CA SER A 8 27.40 16.90 -21.21
C SER A 8 26.06 17.35 -20.63
N VAL A 9 25.18 17.80 -21.50
CA VAL A 9 23.72 17.86 -21.29
C VAL A 9 23.21 16.42 -21.13
N GLY A 10 23.62 15.77 -20.04
CA GLY A 10 23.08 14.51 -19.60
C GLY A 10 21.95 14.85 -18.64
N THR A 11 20.71 14.66 -19.07
CA THR A 11 19.56 14.76 -18.19
C THR A 11 19.84 13.93 -16.93
N LYS A 12 19.92 14.58 -15.76
CA LYS A 12 20.12 13.91 -14.47
C LYS A 12 18.97 12.92 -14.26
N PHE A 13 19.21 11.65 -14.59
CA PHE A 13 18.18 10.64 -14.52
C PHE A 13 17.89 10.32 -13.05
N LEU A 14 16.64 10.53 -12.64
CA LEU A 14 16.20 10.26 -11.29
C LEU A 14 15.74 8.81 -11.20
N PHE A 15 16.60 7.96 -10.61
CA PHE A 15 16.26 6.57 -10.31
C PHE A 15 15.28 6.49 -9.14
N GLY A 16 14.22 5.69 -9.29
CA GLY A 16 13.42 5.24 -8.16
C GLY A 16 14.12 4.11 -7.39
N HIS A 17 13.81 3.94 -6.11
CA HIS A 17 14.46 2.93 -5.24
C HIS A 17 14.39 1.51 -5.82
N GLN A 18 13.24 1.08 -6.33
CA GLN A 18 13.08 -0.23 -6.95
C GLN A 18 13.94 -0.41 -8.21
N GLN A 19 14.19 0.67 -8.97
CA GLN A 19 15.04 0.61 -10.17
C GLN A 19 16.48 0.32 -9.79
N VAL A 20 17.00 1.01 -8.76
CA VAL A 20 18.35 0.78 -8.24
C VAL A 20 18.50 -0.66 -7.76
N GLN A 21 17.55 -1.15 -6.95
CA GLN A 21 17.61 -2.52 -6.41
C GLN A 21 17.58 -3.59 -7.51
N ILE A 22 16.84 -3.38 -8.60
CA ILE A 22 16.84 -4.31 -9.73
C ILE A 22 18.19 -4.28 -10.46
N LEU A 23 18.78 -3.10 -10.66
CA LEU A 23 20.11 -2.99 -11.26
C LEU A 23 21.18 -3.63 -10.36
N GLU A 24 21.10 -3.46 -9.05
CA GLU A 24 22.00 -4.11 -8.08
C GLU A 24 21.85 -5.63 -8.08
N ALA A 25 20.61 -6.13 -8.09
CA ALA A 25 20.33 -7.57 -8.17
C ALA A 25 20.95 -8.18 -9.43
N LEU A 26 20.75 -7.56 -10.59
CA LEU A 26 21.34 -8.02 -11.86
C LEU A 26 22.86 -7.86 -11.92
N ASN A 27 23.42 -6.89 -11.20
CA ASN A 27 24.87 -6.74 -11.10
C ASN A 27 25.50 -7.83 -10.21
N LEU A 28 24.76 -8.29 -9.19
CA LEU A 28 25.20 -9.34 -8.26
C LEU A 28 25.03 -10.74 -8.86
N TYR A 29 23.85 -11.03 -9.42
CA TYR A 29 23.48 -12.37 -9.89
C TYR A 29 23.80 -12.59 -11.38
N GLY A 30 24.09 -11.53 -12.13
CA GLY A 30 24.26 -11.61 -13.58
C GLY A 30 22.92 -11.88 -14.27
N ASN A 31 22.94 -12.76 -15.28
CA ASN A 31 21.75 -13.15 -16.02
C ASN A 31 20.76 -13.85 -15.08
N SER A 32 19.61 -13.25 -14.81
CA SER A 32 18.69 -13.71 -13.75
C SER A 32 17.24 -13.78 -14.22
N PHE A 33 16.46 -14.69 -13.65
CA PHE A 33 15.00 -14.67 -13.84
C PHE A 33 14.34 -13.60 -12.97
N LEU A 34 13.09 -13.27 -13.31
CA LEU A 34 12.26 -12.39 -12.50
C LEU A 34 12.12 -12.88 -11.05
N SER A 35 12.05 -14.20 -10.85
CA SER A 35 11.99 -14.84 -9.53
C SER A 35 13.21 -14.50 -8.69
N ASP A 36 14.39 -14.52 -9.29
CA ASP A 36 15.67 -14.37 -8.59
C ASP A 36 15.90 -12.91 -8.23
N ILE A 37 15.58 -12.00 -9.16
CA ILE A 37 15.55 -10.55 -8.92
C ILE A 37 14.60 -10.22 -7.77
N LYS A 38 13.43 -10.88 -7.70
CA LYS A 38 12.46 -10.64 -6.63
C LYS A 38 12.97 -11.03 -5.25
N GLN A 39 13.87 -12.01 -5.14
CA GLN A 39 14.46 -12.38 -3.84
C GLN A 39 15.44 -11.33 -3.29
N TYR A 40 15.85 -10.35 -4.11
CA TYR A 40 16.80 -9.33 -3.67
C TYR A 40 16.17 -8.30 -2.72
N GLN A 41 16.61 -8.31 -1.47
CA GLN A 41 16.27 -7.32 -0.45
C GLN A 41 14.74 -7.05 -0.33
N LEU A 42 14.35 -5.77 -0.46
CA LEU A 42 12.96 -5.31 -0.33
C LEU A 42 12.10 -5.63 -1.55
N LEU A 43 12.66 -6.14 -2.65
CA LEU A 43 11.90 -6.53 -3.84
C LEU A 43 10.97 -7.72 -3.55
N SER A 44 11.27 -8.51 -2.52
CA SER A 44 10.44 -9.62 -2.04
C SER A 44 9.03 -9.16 -1.61
N LYS A 45 8.94 -7.93 -1.10
CA LYS A 45 7.68 -7.29 -0.66
C LYS A 45 6.93 -6.61 -1.81
N CYS A 46 7.51 -6.50 -2.99
CA CYS A 46 6.89 -5.85 -4.14
C CYS A 46 5.91 -6.82 -4.85
N SER A 47 4.78 -6.28 -5.33
CA SER A 47 3.88 -7.04 -6.19
C SER A 47 4.55 -7.34 -7.54
N ASN A 48 4.22 -8.48 -8.15
CA ASN A 48 4.77 -8.84 -9.46
C ASN A 48 4.45 -7.79 -10.53
N GLY A 49 3.25 -7.18 -10.49
CA GLY A 49 2.87 -6.10 -11.41
C GLY A 49 3.75 -4.85 -11.27
N SER A 50 4.08 -4.45 -10.04
CA SER A 50 5.01 -3.33 -9.79
C SER A 50 6.40 -3.67 -10.33
N LEU A 51 6.90 -4.88 -10.07
CA LEU A 51 8.22 -5.33 -10.49
C LEU A 51 8.35 -5.36 -12.03
N ILE A 52 7.33 -5.89 -12.71
CA ILE A 52 7.26 -5.93 -14.18
C ILE A 52 7.22 -4.51 -14.76
N GLY A 53 6.43 -3.61 -14.16
CA GLY A 53 6.39 -2.20 -14.56
C GLY A 53 7.76 -1.52 -14.45
N THR A 54 8.48 -1.76 -13.35
CA THR A 54 9.83 -1.22 -13.15
C THR A 54 10.82 -1.82 -14.15
N ILE A 55 10.76 -3.12 -14.43
CA ILE A 55 11.57 -3.80 -15.46
C ILE A 55 11.31 -3.22 -16.85
N ASN A 56 10.05 -3.05 -17.24
CA ASN A 56 9.69 -2.46 -18.54
C ASN A 56 10.23 -1.02 -18.65
N THR A 57 10.24 -0.27 -17.55
CA THR A 57 10.82 1.08 -17.51
C THR A 57 12.34 1.06 -17.67
N LEU A 58 13.03 0.08 -17.08
CA LEU A 58 14.48 -0.08 -17.25
C LEU A 58 14.84 -0.57 -18.66
N MET A 59 14.00 -1.44 -19.25
CA MET A 59 14.15 -1.92 -20.62
C MET A 59 13.93 -0.83 -21.67
N SER A 60 12.88 -0.01 -21.53
CA SER A 60 12.61 1.09 -22.48
C SER A 60 13.74 2.13 -22.51
N ARG A 61 14.48 2.24 -21.41
CA ARG A 61 15.66 3.10 -21.26
C ARG A 61 16.98 2.38 -21.58
N LYS A 62 16.92 1.14 -22.05
CA LYS A 62 18.07 0.31 -22.43
C LYS A 62 19.07 0.04 -21.29
N PHE A 63 18.67 0.16 -20.03
CA PHE A 63 19.54 -0.19 -18.88
C PHE A 63 19.62 -1.70 -18.66
N ILE A 64 18.55 -2.42 -18.98
CA ILE A 64 18.50 -3.88 -18.94
C ILE A 64 17.96 -4.39 -20.27
N ASN A 65 18.29 -5.61 -20.62
CA ASN A 65 17.69 -6.31 -21.75
C ASN A 65 17.22 -7.71 -21.30
N ARG A 66 16.45 -8.37 -22.16
CA ARG A 66 15.95 -9.72 -21.88
C ARG A 66 16.14 -10.66 -23.06
N VAL A 67 16.40 -11.92 -22.78
CA VAL A 67 16.44 -13.00 -23.76
C VAL A 67 15.44 -14.07 -23.34
N LYS A 68 14.64 -14.57 -24.30
CA LYS A 68 13.68 -15.64 -24.03
C LYS A 68 14.46 -16.91 -23.67
N LYS A 69 14.07 -17.58 -22.59
CA LYS A 69 14.65 -18.87 -22.24
C LYS A 69 14.28 -19.88 -23.32
N ILE A 70 15.29 -20.41 -23.99
CA ILE A 70 15.13 -21.58 -24.86
C ILE A 70 15.37 -22.79 -23.96
N ASN A 71 14.32 -23.58 -23.70
CA ASN A 71 14.51 -24.86 -23.04
C ASN A 71 15.14 -25.82 -24.06
N PRO A 72 16.31 -26.44 -23.77
CA PRO A 72 16.91 -27.40 -24.68
C PRO A 72 16.02 -28.64 -24.88
N ASP A 73 15.15 -28.94 -23.92
CA ASP A 73 14.15 -30.01 -24.02
C ASP A 73 12.90 -29.55 -24.77
N ALA A 74 12.94 -29.62 -26.10
CA ALA A 74 11.83 -29.25 -27.00
C ALA A 74 10.57 -30.15 -26.89
N LYS A 75 10.58 -31.20 -26.04
CA LYS A 75 9.48 -32.17 -25.89
C LYS A 75 8.41 -31.77 -24.87
N LEU A 76 8.66 -30.75 -24.07
CA LEU A 76 7.68 -30.20 -23.14
C LEU A 76 7.15 -28.88 -23.72
N ARG A 77 5.94 -28.88 -24.28
CA ARG A 77 5.19 -27.66 -24.62
C ARG A 77 4.75 -26.94 -23.35
N VAL A 78 5.70 -26.56 -22.51
CA VAL A 78 5.45 -25.70 -21.35
C VAL A 78 5.48 -24.28 -21.87
N ASN A 79 4.43 -23.53 -21.56
CA ASN A 79 4.23 -22.14 -21.92
C ASN A 79 5.26 -21.24 -21.22
N SER A 80 6.54 -21.34 -21.62
CA SER A 80 7.64 -20.68 -20.94
C SER A 80 7.81 -19.27 -21.51
N ASN A 81 6.90 -18.37 -21.12
CA ASN A 81 7.15 -16.92 -21.15
C ASN A 81 8.19 -16.51 -20.08
N GLN A 82 9.26 -17.31 -19.96
CA GLN A 82 10.37 -17.09 -19.06
C GLN A 82 11.45 -16.33 -19.82
N PHE A 83 11.92 -15.25 -19.22
CA PHE A 83 12.97 -14.39 -19.77
C PHE A 83 14.12 -14.31 -18.78
N TRP A 84 15.34 -14.42 -19.31
CA TRP A 84 16.54 -14.01 -18.62
C TRP A 84 16.71 -12.51 -18.78
N TYR A 85 16.92 -11.81 -17.67
CA TYR A 85 17.21 -10.38 -17.65
C TYR A 85 18.68 -10.16 -17.35
N PHE A 86 19.28 -9.16 -17.97
CA PHE A 86 20.69 -8.82 -17.76
C PHE A 86 20.96 -7.33 -17.95
N LEU A 87 22.03 -6.85 -17.32
CA LEU A 87 22.49 -5.46 -17.43
C LEU A 87 23.17 -5.21 -18.76
N THR A 88 22.80 -4.11 -19.41
CA THR A 88 23.55 -3.58 -20.55
C THR A 88 24.77 -2.79 -20.08
N LYS A 89 25.67 -2.40 -20.99
CA LYS A 89 26.78 -1.49 -20.70
C LYS A 89 26.27 -0.17 -20.07
N GLN A 90 25.21 0.39 -20.64
CA GLN A 90 24.55 1.60 -20.13
C GLN A 90 23.98 1.40 -18.72
N GLY A 91 23.40 0.23 -18.42
CA GLY A 91 22.92 -0.11 -17.08
C GLY A 91 24.04 -0.18 -16.04
N LYS A 92 25.20 -0.73 -16.42
CA LYS A 92 26.39 -0.79 -15.53
C LYS A 92 26.95 0.60 -15.25
N GLU A 93 27.05 1.46 -16.26
CA GLU A 93 27.50 2.85 -16.11
C GLU A 93 26.53 3.65 -15.23
N ALA A 94 25.22 3.51 -15.47
CA ALA A 94 24.18 4.10 -14.63
C ALA A 94 24.29 3.68 -13.15
N LEU A 95 24.51 2.39 -12.88
CA LEU A 95 24.67 1.88 -11.52
C LEU A 95 25.96 2.41 -10.87
N LYS A 96 27.06 2.55 -11.63
CA LYS A 96 28.32 3.12 -11.15
C LYS A 96 28.16 4.59 -10.76
N SER A 97 27.57 5.39 -11.65
CA SER A 97 27.24 6.79 -11.37
C SER A 97 26.29 6.94 -10.17
N PHE A 98 25.36 6.00 -9.97
CA PHE A 98 24.52 5.96 -8.78
C PHE A 98 25.33 5.75 -7.49
N LYS A 99 26.21 4.75 -7.47
CA LYS A 99 27.09 4.46 -6.31
C LYS A 99 28.05 5.60 -6.00
N ASN A 100 28.47 6.35 -7.01
CA ASN A 100 29.30 7.55 -6.88
C ASN A 100 28.54 8.78 -6.40
N GLY A 101 27.23 8.68 -6.11
CA GLY A 101 26.41 9.78 -5.60
C GLY A 101 25.99 10.81 -6.66
N GLU A 102 26.25 10.54 -7.94
CA GLU A 102 25.87 11.44 -9.05
C GLU A 102 24.35 11.46 -9.29
N TYR A 103 23.65 10.45 -8.78
CA TYR A 103 22.19 10.34 -8.82
C TYR A 103 21.58 10.33 -7.44
N ARG A 104 20.64 11.25 -7.19
CA ARG A 104 19.77 11.19 -6.01
C ARG A 104 18.67 10.17 -6.26
N ILE A 105 18.47 9.22 -5.34
CA ILE A 105 17.24 8.41 -5.32
C ILE A 105 16.09 9.41 -5.22
N LYS A 106 15.15 9.38 -6.17
CA LYS A 106 13.85 10.04 -5.95
C LYS A 106 13.33 9.46 -4.66
N ASN A 107 13.32 10.26 -3.58
CA ASN A 107 12.83 9.90 -2.26
C ASN A 107 11.83 8.78 -2.42
N ALA A 108 12.20 7.57 -1.97
CA ALA A 108 11.35 6.39 -2.08
C ALA A 108 9.93 6.87 -1.78
N PRO A 109 8.92 6.61 -2.63
CA PRO A 109 7.57 7.10 -2.37
C PRO A 109 7.28 6.68 -0.94
N SER A 110 7.31 7.66 -0.03
CA SER A 110 7.25 7.45 1.40
C SER A 110 6.08 6.55 1.55
N ILE A 111 6.30 5.28 1.95
CA ILE A 111 5.31 4.17 1.87
C ILE A 111 3.99 4.86 1.98
N ASN A 112 3.34 5.05 0.83
CA ASN A 112 2.23 5.97 0.77
C ASN A 112 1.21 5.07 1.44
N LYS A 113 1.16 5.12 2.79
CA LYS A 113 0.04 4.74 3.59
C LYS A 113 -0.99 5.55 2.89
N LYS A 114 -1.69 4.92 1.93
CA LYS A 114 -2.89 5.47 1.34
C LYS A 114 -3.55 6.04 2.56
N LYS A 115 -3.60 7.38 2.66
CA LYS A 115 -4.43 8.01 3.67
C LYS A 115 -5.79 7.52 3.23
N GLU A 116 -6.18 6.38 3.80
CA GLU A 116 -7.41 5.72 3.45
C GLU A 116 -8.42 6.76 3.90
N ARG A 117 -8.96 7.48 2.93
CA ARG A 117 -9.97 8.50 3.20
C ARG A 117 -11.11 7.67 3.75
N ILE A 118 -11.24 7.65 5.06
CA ILE A 118 -12.33 6.94 5.72
C ILE A 118 -13.58 7.73 5.35
N LYS A 119 -14.24 7.32 4.27
CA LYS A 119 -15.54 7.87 3.88
C LYS A 119 -16.55 7.39 4.91
N ILE A 120 -16.96 8.30 5.78
CA ILE A 120 -18.03 8.08 6.75
C ILE A 120 -19.34 8.43 6.06
N GLY A 121 -20.27 7.48 5.99
CA GLY A 121 -21.62 7.76 5.51
C GLY A 121 -22.44 8.57 6.52
N LYS A 122 -23.51 9.24 6.08
CA LYS A 122 -24.40 10.06 6.93
C LYS A 122 -24.81 9.36 8.23
N ASN A 123 -25.20 8.08 8.15
CA ASN A 123 -25.61 7.31 9.32
C ASN A 123 -24.47 7.05 10.31
N GLN A 124 -23.27 6.80 9.79
CA GLN A 124 -22.08 6.60 10.62
C GLN A 124 -21.68 7.90 11.32
N PHE A 125 -21.84 9.05 10.64
CA PHE A 125 -21.59 10.35 11.25
C PHE A 125 -22.58 10.63 12.40
N VAL A 126 -23.87 10.38 12.20
CA VAL A 126 -24.88 10.54 13.25
C VAL A 126 -24.60 9.60 14.44
N MET A 127 -24.30 8.33 14.18
CA MET A 127 -23.90 7.37 15.22
C MET A 127 -22.69 7.85 16.01
N LEU A 128 -21.70 8.46 15.35
CA LEU A 128 -20.52 9.00 16.01
C LEU A 128 -20.82 10.20 16.89
N ASN A 129 -21.73 11.09 16.48
CA ASN A 129 -22.17 12.21 17.32
C ASN A 129 -22.88 11.72 18.59
N ILE A 130 -23.78 10.74 18.47
CA ILE A 130 -24.47 10.16 19.64
C ILE A 130 -23.46 9.49 20.58
N LEU A 131 -22.54 8.69 20.05
CA LEU A 131 -21.52 7.99 20.84
C LEU A 131 -20.40 8.92 21.36
N LYS A 132 -20.37 10.19 20.95
CA LYS A 132 -19.47 11.21 21.49
C LYS A 132 -19.90 11.62 22.90
N GLU A 133 -21.21 11.66 23.16
CA GLU A 133 -21.78 12.09 24.42
C GLU A 133 -21.62 11.01 25.50
N LYS A 134 -21.97 9.76 25.17
CA LYS A 134 -21.83 8.63 26.10
C LYS A 134 -21.65 7.29 25.37
N PRO A 135 -20.98 6.31 26.01
CA PRO A 135 -20.98 4.92 25.54
C PRO A 135 -22.37 4.30 25.62
N LEU A 136 -22.78 3.57 24.59
CA LEU A 136 -24.13 2.97 24.49
C LEU A 136 -24.09 1.52 24.05
N PHE A 137 -25.04 0.73 24.53
CA PHE A 137 -25.35 -0.58 23.97
C PHE A 137 -26.05 -0.45 22.62
N LEU A 138 -25.97 -1.50 21.79
CA LEU A 138 -26.66 -1.51 20.48
C LEU A 138 -28.18 -1.29 20.62
N THR A 139 -28.77 -1.81 21.69
CA THR A 139 -30.19 -1.68 22.04
C THR A 139 -30.58 -0.25 22.37
N GLU A 140 -29.69 0.53 22.96
CA GLU A 140 -29.92 1.94 23.31
C GLU A 140 -29.65 2.87 22.12
N LEU A 141 -28.68 2.52 21.29
CA LEU A 141 -28.31 3.29 20.12
C LEU A 141 -29.36 3.17 19.01
N PHE A 142 -29.92 1.98 18.80
CA PHE A 142 -30.83 1.72 17.67
C PHE A 142 -32.07 2.63 17.65
N PRO A 143 -32.83 2.83 18.75
CA PRO A 143 -33.95 3.77 18.79
C PRO A 143 -33.55 5.20 18.40
N GLN A 144 -32.36 5.64 18.81
CA GLN A 144 -31.84 6.98 18.54
C GLN A 144 -31.39 7.20 17.10
N VAL A 145 -31.24 6.14 16.30
CA VAL A 145 -30.90 6.26 14.87
C VAL A 145 -32.00 5.71 13.96
N LYS A 146 -33.15 5.31 14.54
CA LYS A 146 -34.29 4.74 13.82
C LYS A 146 -34.87 5.70 12.78
N TYR A 147 -34.86 7.00 13.07
CA TYR A 147 -35.35 8.06 12.17
C TYR A 147 -34.52 8.20 10.88
N LEU A 148 -33.34 7.57 10.80
CA LEU A 148 -32.50 7.57 9.60
C LEU A 148 -33.00 6.57 8.52
N ASN A 149 -34.22 6.03 8.65
CA ASN A 149 -34.83 5.02 7.77
C ASN A 149 -33.87 3.89 7.38
N SER A 150 -33.02 3.52 8.33
CA SER A 150 -31.91 2.60 8.11
C SER A 150 -32.23 1.26 8.75
N ASN A 151 -32.20 0.20 7.95
CA ASN A 151 -32.34 -1.17 8.44
C ASN A 151 -31.29 -1.45 9.54
N ILE A 152 -31.69 -2.15 10.61
CA ILE A 152 -30.82 -2.56 11.73
C ILE A 152 -29.54 -3.26 11.26
N GLY A 153 -29.60 -4.00 10.16
CA GLY A 153 -28.42 -4.60 9.52
C GLY A 153 -27.40 -3.55 9.07
N ARG A 154 -27.85 -2.47 8.43
CA ARG A 154 -26.98 -1.37 7.97
C ARG A 154 -26.36 -0.59 9.12
N ILE A 155 -27.10 -0.42 10.22
CA ILE A 155 -26.60 0.22 11.45
C ILE A 155 -25.50 -0.66 12.08
N ARG A 156 -25.78 -1.96 12.23
CA ARG A 156 -24.81 -2.93 12.75
C ARG A 156 -23.55 -2.99 11.88
N ASP A 157 -23.69 -3.04 10.56
CA ASP A 157 -22.56 -3.02 9.64
C ASP A 157 -21.77 -1.72 9.73
N GLY A 158 -22.48 -0.59 9.87
CA GLY A 158 -21.89 0.72 10.09
C GLY A 158 -21.00 0.73 11.33
N LEU A 159 -21.50 0.24 12.46
CA LEU A 159 -20.76 0.11 13.72
C LEU A 159 -19.56 -0.82 13.59
N LEU A 160 -19.74 -1.99 12.98
CA LEU A 160 -18.65 -2.96 12.79
C LEU A 160 -17.53 -2.41 11.91
N ARG A 161 -17.86 -1.64 10.85
CA ARG A 161 -16.85 -0.94 10.03
C ARG A 161 -16.10 0.11 10.84
N LEU A 162 -16.79 0.89 11.66
CA LEU A 162 -16.17 1.90 12.52
C LEU A 162 -15.28 1.27 13.61
N VAL A 163 -15.63 0.09 14.13
CA VAL A 163 -14.78 -0.68 15.04
C VAL A 163 -13.54 -1.20 14.30
N LYS A 164 -13.70 -1.80 13.11
CA LYS A 164 -12.57 -2.30 12.30
C LYS A 164 -11.59 -1.20 11.92
N SER A 165 -12.07 0.01 11.63
CA SER A 165 -11.23 1.17 11.32
C SER A 165 -10.62 1.85 12.55
N GLY A 166 -10.91 1.33 13.76
CA GLY A 166 -10.43 1.86 15.03
C GLY A 166 -11.03 3.21 15.40
N ILE A 167 -12.16 3.61 14.81
CA ILE A 167 -12.88 4.83 15.13
C ILE A 167 -13.73 4.63 16.39
N LEU A 168 -14.38 3.48 16.52
CA LEU A 168 -15.10 3.06 17.72
C LEU A 168 -14.34 1.95 18.44
N THR A 169 -14.54 1.85 19.75
CA THR A 169 -14.18 0.68 20.53
C THR A 169 -15.44 -0.10 20.93
N ARG A 170 -15.30 -1.40 21.09
CA ARG A 170 -16.38 -2.32 21.46
C ARG A 170 -15.93 -3.15 22.64
N LYS A 171 -16.66 -3.09 23.75
CA LYS A 171 -16.43 -3.91 24.94
C LYS A 171 -17.68 -4.72 25.26
N LYS A 172 -17.50 -5.94 25.80
CA LYS A 172 -18.61 -6.70 26.37
C LYS A 172 -18.79 -6.22 27.80
N GLU A 173 -19.94 -5.67 28.10
CA GLU A 173 -20.30 -5.18 29.43
C GLU A 173 -21.63 -5.81 29.87
N PHE A 174 -21.81 -5.91 31.19
CA PHE A 174 -23.08 -6.34 31.77
C PHE A 174 -24.15 -5.28 31.46
N ASP A 175 -25.27 -5.72 30.90
CA ASP A 175 -26.40 -4.85 30.59
C ASP A 175 -27.59 -5.24 31.50
N PRO A 176 -27.95 -4.41 32.49
CA PRO A 176 -29.02 -4.72 33.43
C PRO A 176 -30.40 -4.79 32.75
N ASN A 177 -30.55 -4.20 31.55
CA ASN A 177 -31.80 -4.19 30.80
C ASN A 177 -31.92 -5.37 29.83
N SER A 178 -30.99 -6.31 29.88
CA SER A 178 -31.01 -7.47 29.00
C SER A 178 -31.91 -8.60 29.49
N PRO A 179 -32.44 -9.45 28.58
CA PRO A 179 -33.18 -10.65 28.94
C PRO A 179 -32.33 -11.56 29.85
N PRO A 180 -32.96 -12.36 30.74
CA PRO A 180 -32.26 -13.17 31.75
C PRO A 180 -31.16 -14.10 31.18
N LYS A 181 -31.33 -14.53 29.92
CA LYS A 181 -30.41 -15.42 29.20
C LYS A 181 -29.23 -14.70 28.53
N VAL A 182 -29.20 -13.36 28.49
CA VAL A 182 -28.17 -12.56 27.80
C VAL A 182 -27.64 -11.49 28.75
N LYS A 183 -26.76 -11.86 29.68
CA LYS A 183 -26.25 -10.89 30.70
C LYS A 183 -25.24 -9.88 30.15
N TYR A 184 -24.55 -10.20 29.04
CA TYR A 184 -23.48 -9.36 28.50
C TYR A 184 -23.79 -8.91 27.08
N ARG A 185 -23.67 -7.60 26.83
CA ARG A 185 -23.87 -7.00 25.50
C ARG A 185 -22.67 -6.18 25.06
N ASN A 186 -22.61 -5.94 23.76
CA ASN A 186 -21.62 -5.06 23.17
C ASN A 186 -21.99 -3.60 23.46
N LYS A 187 -21.16 -2.94 24.25
CA LYS A 187 -21.18 -1.50 24.46
C LYS A 187 -20.15 -0.85 23.54
N PHE A 188 -20.56 0.21 22.87
CA PHE A 188 -19.75 0.95 21.91
C PHE A 188 -19.37 2.29 22.51
N SER A 189 -18.13 2.72 22.30
CA SER A 189 -17.65 4.04 22.69
C SER A 189 -16.74 4.63 21.62
N ILE A 190 -16.68 5.95 21.53
CA ILE A 190 -15.80 6.63 20.59
C ILE A 190 -14.33 6.52 21.05
N SER A 191 -13.44 6.15 20.13
CA SER A 191 -11.99 6.16 20.39
C SER A 191 -11.40 7.57 20.25
N ASN A 192 -10.16 7.76 20.68
CA ASN A 192 -9.42 9.01 20.42
C ASN A 192 -9.30 9.31 18.92
N LYS A 193 -9.10 8.28 18.09
CA LYS A 193 -9.07 8.42 16.63
C LYS A 193 -10.42 8.92 16.08
N GLY A 194 -11.53 8.43 16.64
CA GLY A 194 -12.87 8.88 16.26
C GLY A 194 -13.18 10.31 16.70
N LYS A 195 -12.75 10.71 17.90
CA LYS A 195 -12.89 12.10 18.37
C LYS A 195 -12.16 13.07 17.44
N ILE A 196 -10.89 12.79 17.12
CA ILE A 196 -10.10 13.61 16.19
C ILE A 196 -10.76 13.69 14.81
N LEU A 197 -11.34 12.59 14.34
CA LEU A 197 -12.01 12.54 13.04
C LEU A 197 -13.29 13.39 13.02
N LEU A 198 -14.11 13.34 14.06
CA LEU A 198 -15.30 14.19 14.19
C LEU A 198 -14.93 15.68 14.21
N GLU A 199 -13.88 16.06 14.94
CA GLU A 199 -13.43 17.46 14.99
C GLU A 199 -12.93 17.96 13.62
N LYS A 200 -12.36 17.07 12.80
CA LYS A 200 -11.98 17.41 11.42
C LYS A 200 -13.20 17.60 10.53
N ILE A 201 -14.16 16.67 10.58
CA ILE A 201 -15.38 16.74 9.77
C ILE A 201 -16.23 17.98 10.10
N LYS A 202 -16.19 18.49 11.33
CA LYS A 202 -16.91 19.73 11.70
C LYS A 202 -16.28 21.01 11.13
N LYS A 203 -15.00 20.97 10.76
CA LYS A 203 -14.26 22.12 10.20
C LYS A 203 -14.28 22.16 8.68
N ASP A 204 -14.48 20.99 8.06
CA ASP A 204 -14.63 20.79 6.62
C ASP A 204 -16.09 21.03 6.17
#